data_AF-A0A9P1GLG1-F1
#
_entry.id   AF-A0A9P1GLG1-F1
#
_cell.length_a   1.000
_cell.length_b   1.000
_cell.length_c   1.000
_cell.angle_alpha   90.00
_cell.angle_beta   90.00
_cell.angle_gamma   90.00
#
_symmetry.space_group_name_H-M   'P 1'
#
loop_
_entity.id
_entity.type
_entity.pdbx_description
1 polymer ?
#
loop_
_entity_poly.entity_id
_entity_poly.type
_entity_poly.pdbx_seq_one_letter_code
_entity_poly.pdbx_strand_id
1 'polypeptide(L)'
;MAGKDVVKVALVGLGRAGHFHMESVLQLPGSVRLAWVIDVDTEKAQRIAAEKGCNWSRRLDDALEGPDAVDAVVIASATDTHFPYIMQALRADKAVLAEKPISHELHEVEEAVELAKTKNLAFVCGYQRRADRHFRELKRQLDAGAIGNLKLLKTCSRDNPIPPMEYLRTSGGIFHDMLIHDFDMLDFLSGGQVPESVTATGHSYHPEIEAMGDVNICAVMFKYASGLIAMVDTSRDASYGYDQRIEAFGESGMLTAKNELTSTIELATADGHLMPPAMYSFPQRYHQAYKSELTEFIELVQAGRDSELHRLEQKAMLRHPNVVRTTIAAEMSWKQGNTMEIAKVDSLLTRTPDGAVATKVDDMQRPEKLRRLDIVEEMLSKYEKHCMQTVAFVKEQHERWLKFDKGELSVFEALQILSDLGDRRGLQAAERCRGQGAPDWLQLVALIHDLGKVMALPQLAGKDLLDEWAVLGDSFPVGCAPDMVGLPDSKKNLDHSHPLYGTKNGIYQSGCGISNLMMSWGKDEYIYHMLKFNKCTLPAEALNTIRLQSFSLWHEKGAYSQFEATEDAETLKWVKELNQMCRSDRTGDDQPAGFGQADWMVELLKKYNMDGKLKW
;
A
#
# COMPACT_ATOMS: atom_id res chain seq x y z
N MET A 1 -8.83 -17.59 -40.37
CA MET A 1 -8.22 -16.99 -39.17
C MET A 1 -8.82 -17.72 -37.98
N ALA A 2 -8.01 -18.37 -37.13
CA ALA A 2 -8.52 -18.97 -35.90
C ALA A 2 -9.19 -17.85 -35.06
N GLY A 3 -10.40 -18.09 -34.55
CA GLY A 3 -11.12 -17.09 -33.77
C GLY A 3 -10.30 -16.70 -32.54
N LYS A 4 -10.06 -15.41 -32.33
CA LYS A 4 -9.40 -14.94 -31.11
C LYS A 4 -10.36 -15.20 -29.94
N ASP A 5 -9.88 -15.91 -28.92
CA ASP A 5 -10.65 -16.13 -27.70
C ASP A 5 -10.95 -14.80 -26.98
N VAL A 6 -12.14 -14.69 -26.40
CA VAL A 6 -12.56 -13.52 -25.63
C VAL A 6 -11.82 -13.54 -24.29
N VAL A 7 -11.05 -12.49 -24.00
CA VAL A 7 -10.28 -12.37 -22.75
C VAL A 7 -11.24 -12.05 -21.60
N LYS A 8 -11.20 -12.87 -20.55
CA LYS A 8 -11.96 -12.63 -19.32
C LYS A 8 -11.13 -11.79 -18.36
N VAL A 9 -11.70 -10.69 -17.89
CA VAL A 9 -11.01 -9.78 -16.96
C VAL A 9 -11.72 -9.65 -15.63
N ALA A 10 -10.92 -9.52 -14.56
CA ALA A 10 -11.37 -8.99 -13.29
C ALA A 10 -11.00 -7.51 -13.22
N LEU A 11 -11.94 -6.65 -12.82
CA LEU A 11 -11.69 -5.25 -12.52
C LEU A 11 -11.67 -5.04 -11.00
N VAL A 12 -10.52 -4.64 -10.46
CA VAL A 12 -10.31 -4.37 -9.04
C VAL A 12 -10.37 -2.87 -8.79
N GLY A 13 -11.29 -2.44 -7.92
CA GLY A 13 -11.57 -1.04 -7.64
C GLY A 13 -12.58 -0.43 -8.60
N LEU A 14 -13.71 0.02 -8.06
CA LEU A 14 -14.84 0.61 -8.80
C LEU A 14 -14.98 2.11 -8.52
N GLY A 15 -13.85 2.76 -8.25
CA GLY A 15 -13.74 4.21 -8.10
C GLY A 15 -13.70 4.95 -9.43
N ARG A 16 -13.13 6.16 -9.42
CA ARG A 16 -13.06 7.03 -10.61
C ARG A 16 -12.33 6.37 -11.80
N ALA A 17 -11.13 5.83 -11.57
CA ALA A 17 -10.36 5.16 -12.64
C ALA A 17 -11.01 3.82 -13.05
N GLY A 18 -11.49 3.05 -12.08
CA GLY A 18 -12.23 1.81 -12.33
C GLY A 18 -13.43 2.00 -13.25
N HIS A 19 -14.13 3.14 -13.14
CA HIS A 19 -15.23 3.47 -14.05
C HIS A 19 -14.76 3.58 -15.52
N PHE A 20 -13.64 4.25 -15.80
CA PHE A 20 -13.13 4.38 -17.17
C PHE A 20 -12.68 3.04 -17.76
N HIS A 21 -12.04 2.20 -16.94
CA HIS A 21 -11.68 0.84 -17.35
C HIS A 21 -12.91 -0.02 -17.61
N MET A 22 -13.93 0.06 -16.74
CA MET A 22 -15.21 -0.62 -16.95
C MET A 22 -15.88 -0.18 -18.26
N GLU A 23 -15.99 1.13 -18.52
CA GLU A 23 -16.54 1.64 -19.78
C GLU A 23 -15.74 1.14 -20.99
N SER A 24 -14.41 1.14 -20.90
CA SER A 24 -13.52 0.67 -21.96
C SER A 24 -13.73 -0.83 -22.24
N VAL A 25 -13.84 -1.67 -21.20
CA VAL A 25 -14.13 -3.11 -21.33
C VAL A 25 -15.48 -3.33 -22.02
N LEU A 26 -16.51 -2.61 -21.60
CA LEU A 26 -17.87 -2.76 -22.15
C LEU A 26 -17.98 -2.31 -23.62
N GLN A 27 -17.06 -1.46 -24.09
CA GLN A 27 -17.00 -1.03 -25.48
C GLN A 27 -16.27 -2.03 -26.42
N LEU A 28 -15.80 -3.16 -25.88
CA LEU A 28 -15.03 -4.18 -26.62
C LEU A 28 -15.62 -5.62 -26.49
N PRO A 29 -16.95 -5.82 -26.62
CA PRO A 29 -17.63 -7.08 -26.25
C PRO A 29 -17.26 -8.32 -27.09
N GLY A 30 -16.51 -8.15 -28.18
CA GLY A 30 -15.99 -9.26 -29.01
C GLY A 30 -14.55 -9.67 -28.69
N SER A 31 -13.84 -8.89 -27.88
CA SER A 31 -12.43 -9.13 -27.53
C SER A 31 -12.23 -9.36 -26.04
N VAL A 32 -13.07 -8.74 -25.20
CA VAL A 32 -12.96 -8.81 -23.73
C VAL A 32 -14.35 -8.95 -23.09
N ARG A 33 -14.41 -9.70 -22.00
CA ARG A 33 -15.58 -9.88 -21.14
C ARG A 33 -15.21 -9.47 -19.71
N LEU A 34 -16.01 -8.57 -19.13
CA LEU A 34 -15.96 -8.30 -17.69
C LEU A 34 -16.54 -9.52 -16.95
N ALA A 35 -15.67 -10.36 -16.41
CA ALA A 35 -16.09 -11.58 -15.70
C ALA A 35 -16.32 -11.32 -14.22
N TRP A 36 -15.49 -10.44 -13.63
CA TRP A 36 -15.54 -10.11 -12.20
C TRP A 36 -15.35 -8.62 -11.95
N VAL A 37 -16.05 -8.10 -10.96
CA VAL A 37 -15.74 -6.83 -10.30
C VAL A 37 -15.37 -7.07 -8.85
N ILE A 38 -14.28 -6.48 -8.40
CA ILE A 38 -13.74 -6.64 -7.04
C ILE A 38 -13.72 -5.28 -6.36
N ASP A 39 -14.45 -5.13 -5.26
CA ASP A 39 -14.42 -3.92 -4.44
C ASP A 39 -14.68 -4.25 -2.96
N VAL A 40 -14.05 -3.50 -2.06
CA VAL A 40 -14.28 -3.63 -0.62
C VAL A 40 -15.68 -3.17 -0.22
N ASP A 41 -16.26 -2.25 -1.00
CA ASP A 41 -17.63 -1.80 -0.91
C ASP A 41 -18.57 -2.85 -1.53
N THR A 42 -19.13 -3.68 -0.66
CA THR A 42 -19.96 -4.83 -1.04
C THR A 42 -21.20 -4.41 -1.81
N GLU A 43 -21.87 -3.34 -1.38
CA GLU A 43 -23.09 -2.85 -2.01
C GLU A 43 -22.79 -2.31 -3.41
N LYS A 44 -21.70 -1.55 -3.56
CA LYS A 44 -21.23 -1.06 -4.86
C LYS A 44 -20.89 -2.20 -5.81
N ALA A 45 -20.14 -3.20 -5.34
CA ALA A 45 -19.74 -4.35 -6.15
C ALA A 45 -20.96 -5.16 -6.60
N GLN A 46 -21.89 -5.47 -5.69
CA GLN A 46 -23.14 -6.18 -5.99
C GLN A 46 -24.00 -5.44 -7.02
N ARG A 47 -24.20 -4.14 -6.82
CA ARG A 47 -25.01 -3.32 -7.71
C ARG A 47 -24.42 -3.28 -9.13
N ILE A 48 -23.12 -2.99 -9.25
CA ILE A 48 -22.45 -2.93 -10.55
C ILE A 48 -22.45 -4.30 -11.22
N ALA A 49 -22.20 -5.38 -10.48
CA ALA A 49 -22.26 -6.73 -11.03
C ALA A 49 -23.63 -7.08 -11.59
N ALA A 50 -24.70 -6.74 -10.86
CA ALA A 50 -26.07 -6.93 -11.33
C ALA A 50 -26.38 -6.10 -12.59
N GLU A 51 -25.95 -4.83 -12.63
CA GLU A 51 -26.14 -3.94 -13.78
C GLU A 51 -25.38 -4.41 -15.03
N LYS A 52 -24.19 -5.00 -14.86
CA LYS A 52 -23.29 -5.38 -15.97
C LYS A 52 -23.34 -6.87 -16.33
N GLY A 53 -24.03 -7.69 -15.53
CA GLY A 53 -24.13 -9.13 -15.76
C GLY A 53 -22.81 -9.89 -15.54
N CYS A 54 -22.05 -9.52 -14.50
CA CYS A 54 -20.79 -10.17 -14.13
C CYS A 54 -20.82 -10.65 -12.67
N ASN A 55 -19.78 -11.37 -12.24
CA ASN A 55 -19.63 -11.78 -10.85
C ASN A 55 -19.07 -10.64 -10.00
N TRP A 56 -19.27 -10.69 -8.68
CA TRP A 56 -18.64 -9.78 -7.74
C TRP A 56 -17.98 -10.54 -6.59
N SER A 57 -16.93 -9.94 -6.03
CA SER A 57 -16.39 -10.35 -4.74
C SER A 57 -15.72 -9.15 -4.04
N ARG A 58 -15.42 -9.31 -2.75
CA ARG A 58 -14.49 -8.43 -2.04
C ARG A 58 -13.04 -8.93 -2.09
N ARG A 59 -12.81 -10.13 -2.64
CA ARG A 59 -11.51 -10.81 -2.66
C ARG A 59 -11.17 -11.16 -4.09
N LEU A 60 -9.94 -10.83 -4.51
CA LEU A 60 -9.49 -11.14 -5.86
C LEU A 60 -9.38 -12.66 -6.11
N ASP A 61 -9.05 -13.47 -5.09
CA ASP A 61 -8.92 -14.94 -5.20
C ASP A 61 -10.12 -15.61 -5.89
N ASP A 62 -11.33 -15.13 -5.59
CA ASP A 62 -12.57 -15.69 -6.16
C ASP A 62 -12.59 -15.56 -7.69
N ALA A 63 -12.00 -14.48 -8.23
CA ALA A 63 -11.86 -14.28 -9.67
C ALA A 63 -10.64 -15.01 -10.26
N LEU A 64 -9.65 -15.36 -9.46
CA LEU A 64 -8.44 -16.07 -9.90
C LEU A 64 -8.64 -17.58 -10.04
N GLU A 65 -9.41 -18.17 -9.12
CA GLU A 65 -9.58 -19.62 -8.97
C GLU A 65 -11.03 -20.11 -9.19
N GLY A 66 -12.00 -19.20 -9.27
CA GLY A 66 -13.42 -19.54 -9.36
C GLY A 66 -13.88 -20.18 -10.68
N PRO A 67 -15.16 -20.59 -10.77
CA PRO A 67 -15.74 -21.24 -11.96
C PRO A 67 -15.77 -20.37 -13.23
N ASP A 68 -15.47 -19.07 -13.12
CA ASP A 68 -15.22 -18.15 -14.24
C ASP A 68 -13.87 -17.44 -14.05
N ALA A 69 -12.82 -18.21 -13.73
CA ALA A 69 -11.47 -17.71 -13.50
C ALA A 69 -11.00 -16.84 -14.67
N VAL A 70 -10.39 -15.70 -14.35
CA VAL A 70 -10.00 -14.68 -15.34
C VAL A 70 -8.66 -14.99 -15.99
N ASP A 71 -8.43 -14.39 -17.16
CA ASP A 71 -7.16 -14.44 -17.89
C ASP A 71 -6.25 -13.28 -17.50
N ALA A 72 -6.86 -12.14 -17.16
CA ALA A 72 -6.15 -10.92 -16.78
C ALA A 72 -6.89 -10.13 -15.68
N VAL A 73 -6.14 -9.28 -14.98
CA VAL A 73 -6.64 -8.42 -13.91
C VAL A 73 -6.33 -6.97 -14.26
N VAL A 74 -7.35 -6.12 -14.23
CA VAL A 74 -7.23 -4.65 -14.32
C VAL A 74 -7.36 -4.09 -12.91
N ILE A 75 -6.32 -3.42 -12.42
CA ILE A 75 -6.23 -2.90 -11.05
C ILE A 75 -6.36 -1.38 -11.12
N ALA A 76 -7.46 -0.86 -10.60
CA ALA A 76 -7.80 0.56 -10.55
C ALA A 76 -8.33 0.96 -9.15
N SER A 77 -7.82 0.28 -8.12
CA SER A 77 -8.11 0.52 -6.71
C SER A 77 -7.31 1.71 -6.17
N ALA A 78 -7.28 1.88 -4.85
CA ALA A 78 -6.40 2.88 -4.25
C ALA A 78 -4.93 2.46 -4.41
N THR A 79 -4.03 3.43 -4.62
CA THR A 79 -2.62 3.21 -4.94
C THR A 79 -1.90 2.30 -3.95
N ASP A 80 -2.18 2.45 -2.66
CA ASP A 80 -1.63 1.64 -1.57
C ASP A 80 -1.97 0.14 -1.68
N THR A 81 -3.02 -0.20 -2.42
CA THR A 81 -3.44 -1.59 -2.67
C THR A 81 -2.92 -2.17 -3.98
N HIS A 82 -2.28 -1.37 -4.84
CA HIS A 82 -1.83 -1.84 -6.16
C HIS A 82 -0.82 -2.98 -6.05
N PHE A 83 0.29 -2.78 -5.33
CA PHE A 83 1.34 -3.80 -5.21
C PHE A 83 0.81 -5.15 -4.68
N PRO A 84 0.04 -5.22 -3.57
CA PRO A 84 -0.56 -6.47 -3.13
C PRO A 84 -1.41 -7.18 -4.20
N TYR A 85 -2.29 -6.46 -4.91
CA TYR A 85 -3.12 -7.05 -5.96
C TYR A 85 -2.32 -7.47 -7.19
N ILE A 86 -1.29 -6.71 -7.57
CA ILE A 86 -0.37 -7.06 -8.67
C ILE A 86 0.33 -8.37 -8.33
N MET A 87 0.91 -8.48 -7.15
CA MET A 87 1.62 -9.69 -6.72
C MET A 87 0.68 -10.90 -6.64
N GLN A 88 -0.54 -10.72 -6.13
CA GLN A 88 -1.55 -11.77 -6.09
C GLN A 88 -1.92 -12.28 -7.50
N ALA A 89 -2.18 -11.37 -8.44
CA ALA A 89 -2.52 -11.73 -9.82
C ALA A 89 -1.35 -12.41 -10.55
N LEU A 90 -0.13 -11.89 -10.43
CA LEU A 90 1.07 -12.48 -11.03
C LEU A 90 1.41 -13.85 -10.43
N ARG A 91 1.25 -14.03 -9.11
CA ARG A 91 1.42 -15.33 -8.44
C ARG A 91 0.42 -16.37 -8.94
N ALA A 92 -0.79 -15.95 -9.32
CA ALA A 92 -1.81 -16.78 -9.96
C ALA A 92 -1.69 -16.88 -11.50
N ASP A 93 -0.55 -16.50 -12.07
CA ASP A 93 -0.23 -16.59 -13.51
C ASP A 93 -1.16 -15.80 -14.43
N LYS A 94 -1.72 -14.69 -13.93
CA LYS A 94 -2.59 -13.79 -14.70
C LYS A 94 -1.81 -12.60 -15.26
N ALA A 95 -2.23 -12.11 -16.43
CA ALA A 95 -1.74 -10.84 -16.95
C ALA A 95 -2.30 -9.66 -16.12
N VAL A 96 -1.54 -8.58 -16.01
CA VAL A 96 -1.90 -7.44 -15.15
C VAL A 96 -1.80 -6.12 -15.92
N LEU A 97 -2.86 -5.33 -15.85
CA LEU A 97 -2.86 -3.90 -16.14
C LEU A 97 -3.15 -3.16 -14.82
N ALA A 98 -2.22 -2.37 -14.31
CA ALA A 98 -2.39 -1.65 -13.06
C ALA A 98 -2.31 -0.14 -13.28
N GLU A 99 -3.28 0.60 -12.75
CA GLU A 99 -3.27 2.06 -12.74
C GLU A 99 -2.00 2.63 -12.10
N LYS A 100 -1.65 3.84 -12.51
CA LYS A 100 -0.49 4.54 -11.96
C LYS A 100 -0.79 5.13 -10.57
N PRO A 101 0.25 5.28 -9.73
CA PRO A 101 1.54 4.61 -9.83
C PRO A 101 1.42 3.13 -9.42
N ILE A 102 2.36 2.28 -9.84
CA ILE A 102 2.42 0.87 -9.41
C ILE A 102 2.54 0.77 -7.89
N SER A 103 3.45 1.56 -7.32
CA SER A 103 3.64 1.76 -5.89
C SER A 103 4.35 3.10 -5.66
N HIS A 104 4.31 3.58 -4.41
CA HIS A 104 5.18 4.65 -3.93
C HIS A 104 6.60 4.17 -3.59
N GLU A 105 6.78 2.86 -3.42
CA GLU A 105 8.04 2.25 -2.99
C GLU A 105 8.76 1.62 -4.18
N LEU A 106 10.00 2.04 -4.42
CA LEU A 106 10.79 1.56 -5.57
C LEU A 106 11.00 0.04 -5.54
N HIS A 107 11.31 -0.52 -4.37
CA HIS A 107 11.57 -1.95 -4.20
C HIS A 107 10.35 -2.83 -4.53
N GLU A 108 9.13 -2.35 -4.23
CA GLU A 108 7.88 -3.06 -4.58
C GLU A 108 7.69 -3.10 -6.11
N VAL A 109 8.00 -2.00 -6.80
CA VAL A 109 7.95 -1.96 -8.27
C VAL A 109 8.98 -2.90 -8.88
N GLU A 110 10.20 -2.93 -8.35
CA GLU A 110 11.26 -3.85 -8.79
C GLU A 110 10.87 -5.32 -8.56
N GLU A 111 10.28 -5.65 -7.41
CA GLU A 111 9.79 -6.99 -7.11
C GLU A 111 8.68 -7.44 -8.07
N ALA A 112 7.68 -6.57 -8.32
CA ALA A 112 6.60 -6.87 -9.25
C ALA A 112 7.10 -7.10 -10.68
N VAL A 113 8.04 -6.26 -11.14
CA VAL A 113 8.66 -6.41 -12.47
C VAL A 113 9.48 -7.69 -12.56
N GLU A 114 10.28 -8.03 -11.56
CA GLU A 114 11.09 -9.25 -11.58
C GLU A 114 10.23 -10.52 -11.51
N LEU A 115 9.13 -10.50 -10.76
CA LEU A 115 8.17 -11.61 -10.74
C LEU A 115 7.49 -11.78 -12.10
N ALA A 116 7.00 -10.69 -12.71
CA ALA A 116 6.36 -10.72 -14.02
C ALA A 116 7.31 -11.25 -15.10
N LYS A 117 8.58 -10.81 -15.07
CA LYS A 117 9.64 -11.28 -15.94
C LYS A 117 9.95 -12.76 -15.75
N THR A 118 10.13 -13.19 -14.50
CA THR A 118 10.44 -14.60 -14.16
C THR A 118 9.33 -15.54 -14.63
N LYS A 119 8.07 -15.13 -14.50
CA LYS A 119 6.91 -15.90 -14.95
C LYS A 119 6.53 -15.69 -16.42
N ASN A 120 7.25 -14.80 -17.12
CA ASN A 120 6.97 -14.39 -18.50
C ASN A 120 5.52 -13.92 -18.69
N LEU A 121 5.01 -13.08 -17.78
CA LEU A 121 3.65 -12.54 -17.76
C LEU A 121 3.62 -11.11 -18.27
N ALA A 122 2.52 -10.74 -18.93
CA ALA A 122 2.24 -9.36 -19.30
C ALA A 122 1.96 -8.55 -18.04
N PHE A 123 2.72 -7.48 -17.84
CA PHE A 123 2.53 -6.52 -16.74
C PHE A 123 2.67 -5.11 -17.29
N VAL A 124 1.55 -4.38 -17.33
CA VAL A 124 1.45 -3.04 -17.90
C VAL A 124 1.06 -2.05 -16.81
N CYS A 125 1.78 -0.95 -16.70
CA CYS A 125 1.36 0.22 -15.92
C CYS A 125 0.48 1.14 -16.77
N GLY A 126 -0.61 1.63 -16.17
CA GLY A 126 -1.66 2.47 -16.77
C GLY A 126 -1.21 3.90 -17.10
N TYR A 127 -0.15 4.04 -17.89
CA TYR A 127 0.29 5.32 -18.44
C TYR A 127 -0.44 5.65 -19.74
N GLN A 128 -1.75 5.83 -19.62
CA GLN A 128 -2.69 6.07 -20.73
C GLN A 128 -2.25 7.17 -21.70
N ARG A 129 -1.45 8.16 -21.28
CA ARG A 129 -0.89 9.19 -22.17
C ARG A 129 -0.07 8.59 -23.33
N ARG A 130 0.59 7.45 -23.15
CA ARG A 130 1.29 6.73 -24.24
C ARG A 130 0.34 6.30 -25.35
N ALA A 131 -0.93 6.05 -25.00
CA ALA A 131 -1.98 5.62 -25.90
C ALA A 131 -2.77 6.79 -26.54
N ASP A 132 -2.43 8.04 -26.19
CA ASP A 132 -2.99 9.23 -26.83
C ASP A 132 -2.62 9.30 -28.31
N ARG A 133 -3.59 9.63 -29.17
CA ARG A 133 -3.40 9.62 -30.63
C ARG A 133 -2.33 10.60 -31.11
N HIS A 134 -2.20 11.76 -30.46
CA HIS A 134 -1.24 12.79 -30.86
C HIS A 134 0.15 12.46 -30.32
N PHE A 135 0.24 11.98 -29.07
CA PHE A 135 1.54 11.60 -28.47
C PHE A 135 2.11 10.33 -29.10
N ARG A 136 1.24 9.38 -29.51
CA ARG A 136 1.65 8.20 -30.30
C ARG A 136 2.20 8.62 -31.66
N GLU A 137 1.56 9.56 -32.35
CA GLU A 137 2.07 10.08 -33.62
C GLU A 137 3.39 10.84 -33.46
N LEU A 138 3.53 11.64 -32.39
CA LEU A 138 4.79 12.30 -32.04
C LEU A 138 5.91 11.28 -31.82
N LYS A 139 5.65 10.21 -31.05
CA LYS A 139 6.61 9.11 -30.86
C LYS A 139 6.98 8.43 -32.17
N ARG A 140 5.99 8.12 -33.02
CA ARG A 140 6.23 7.49 -34.33
C ARG A 140 7.14 8.33 -35.22
N GLN A 141 6.99 9.66 -35.21
CA GLN A 141 7.86 10.56 -35.98
C GLN A 141 9.27 10.68 -35.38
N LEU A 142 9.39 10.68 -34.05
CA LEU A 142 10.70 10.59 -33.39
C LEU A 142 11.43 9.31 -33.78
N ASP A 143 10.75 8.16 -33.73
CA ASP A 143 11.32 6.86 -34.09
C ASP A 143 11.70 6.76 -35.58
N ALA A 144 10.94 7.45 -36.43
CA ALA A 144 11.25 7.57 -37.85
C ALA A 144 12.42 8.54 -38.15
N GLY A 145 12.99 9.18 -37.12
CA GLY A 145 14.12 10.11 -37.26
C GLY A 145 13.76 11.46 -37.87
N ALA A 146 12.48 11.87 -37.84
CA ALA A 146 11.98 13.05 -38.55
C ALA A 146 12.69 14.36 -38.16
N ILE A 147 13.26 14.44 -36.95
CA ILE A 147 13.99 15.62 -36.46
C ILE A 147 15.47 15.33 -36.18
N GLY A 148 16.00 14.20 -36.64
CA GLY A 148 17.36 13.74 -36.30
C GLY A 148 17.52 13.46 -34.81
N ASN A 149 18.70 13.72 -34.26
CA ASN A 149 18.98 13.51 -32.84
C ASN A 149 18.16 14.46 -31.96
N LEU A 150 17.44 13.93 -30.98
CA LEU A 150 16.65 14.71 -30.01
C LEU A 150 17.58 15.49 -29.07
N LYS A 151 17.41 16.81 -28.99
CA LYS A 151 18.26 17.74 -28.22
C LYS A 151 17.55 18.34 -27.01
N LEU A 152 16.28 18.71 -27.18
CA LEU A 152 15.44 19.26 -26.13
C LEU A 152 14.06 18.60 -26.18
N LEU A 153 13.56 18.19 -25.02
CA LEU A 153 12.20 17.69 -24.85
C LEU A 153 11.48 18.47 -23.75
N LYS A 154 10.37 19.12 -24.08
CA LYS A 154 9.58 19.87 -23.12
C LYS A 154 8.17 19.31 -23.02
N THR A 155 7.71 19.04 -21.81
CA THR A 155 6.30 18.76 -21.53
C THR A 155 5.71 19.86 -20.66
N CYS A 156 4.42 20.12 -20.89
CA CYS A 156 3.59 20.98 -20.08
C CYS A 156 2.38 20.16 -19.70
N SER A 157 2.11 20.03 -18.40
CA SER A 157 0.97 19.28 -17.88
C SER A 157 0.31 20.08 -16.77
N ARG A 158 -0.83 20.69 -17.06
CA ARG A 158 -1.52 21.56 -16.09
C ARG A 158 -2.97 21.10 -15.95
N ASP A 159 -3.33 20.70 -14.74
CA ASP A 159 -4.63 20.14 -14.42
C ASP A 159 -5.67 21.25 -14.25
N ASN A 160 -6.91 20.87 -14.53
CA ASN A 160 -8.11 21.61 -14.19
C ASN A 160 -9.23 20.59 -13.96
N PRO A 161 -10.10 20.79 -12.95
CA PRO A 161 -9.89 21.65 -11.78
C PRO A 161 -8.82 21.06 -10.84
N ILE A 162 -8.47 21.79 -9.78
CA ILE A 162 -7.72 21.23 -8.66
C ILE A 162 -8.48 19.99 -8.14
N PRO A 163 -7.82 18.83 -7.95
CA PRO A 163 -8.46 17.67 -7.35
C PRO A 163 -9.00 17.96 -5.94
N PRO A 164 -10.02 17.23 -5.47
CA PRO A 164 -10.53 17.40 -4.11
C PRO A 164 -9.41 17.25 -3.06
N MET A 165 -9.42 18.10 -2.03
CA MET A 165 -8.38 18.09 -0.99
C MET A 165 -8.25 16.73 -0.28
N GLU A 166 -9.36 16.01 -0.10
CA GLU A 166 -9.35 14.64 0.43
C GLU A 166 -8.50 13.68 -0.40
N TYR A 167 -8.56 13.80 -1.73
CA TYR A 167 -7.70 13.02 -2.62
C TYR A 167 -6.24 13.48 -2.52
N LEU A 168 -5.98 14.79 -2.52
CA LEU A 168 -4.62 15.32 -2.48
C LEU A 168 -3.85 14.87 -1.23
N ARG A 169 -4.52 14.79 -0.07
CA ARG A 169 -3.95 14.29 1.20
C ARG A 169 -3.39 12.87 1.11
N THR A 170 -3.90 12.05 0.20
CA THR A 170 -3.51 10.64 0.04
C THR A 170 -2.78 10.36 -1.27
N SER A 171 -2.63 11.38 -2.14
CA SER A 171 -2.10 11.23 -3.51
C SER A 171 -0.60 10.93 -3.59
N GLY A 172 0.16 11.20 -2.53
CA GLY A 172 1.63 11.14 -2.55
C GLY A 172 2.31 12.42 -3.09
N GLY A 173 1.55 13.50 -3.26
CA GLY A 173 2.06 14.80 -3.70
C GLY A 173 2.17 14.93 -5.23
N ILE A 174 2.42 16.15 -5.71
CA ILE A 174 2.40 16.47 -7.15
C ILE A 174 3.37 15.63 -7.98
N PHE A 175 4.51 15.21 -7.41
CA PHE A 175 5.52 14.42 -8.10
C PHE A 175 5.01 13.01 -8.43
N HIS A 176 4.43 12.33 -7.44
CA HIS A 176 3.98 10.94 -7.56
C HIS A 176 2.60 10.80 -8.19
N ASP A 177 1.73 11.78 -8.00
CA ASP A 177 0.37 11.75 -8.54
C ASP A 177 0.30 12.32 -9.96
N MET A 178 0.95 13.44 -10.23
CA MET A 178 0.74 14.20 -11.46
C MET A 178 1.93 14.09 -12.42
N LEU A 179 3.13 14.46 -11.96
CA LEU A 179 4.34 14.51 -12.78
C LEU A 179 4.86 13.12 -13.18
N ILE A 180 4.44 12.05 -12.50
CA ILE A 180 4.84 10.69 -12.87
C ILE A 180 4.48 10.37 -14.33
N HIS A 181 3.37 10.91 -14.84
CA HIS A 181 3.01 10.77 -16.25
C HIS A 181 3.97 11.52 -17.19
N ASP A 182 4.49 12.66 -16.76
CA ASP A 182 5.47 13.42 -17.53
C ASP A 182 6.82 12.70 -17.53
N PHE A 183 7.25 12.16 -16.39
CA PHE A 183 8.47 11.36 -16.30
C PHE A 183 8.38 10.08 -17.14
N ASP A 184 7.22 9.43 -17.13
CA ASP A 184 6.90 8.34 -18.05
C ASP A 184 6.95 8.78 -19.52
N MET A 185 6.39 9.94 -19.85
CA MET A 185 6.40 10.47 -21.21
C MET A 185 7.82 10.82 -21.68
N LEU A 186 8.68 11.33 -20.79
CA LEU A 186 10.10 11.56 -21.08
C LEU A 186 10.84 10.24 -21.36
N ASP A 187 10.61 9.20 -20.54
CA ASP A 187 11.14 7.85 -20.80
C ASP A 187 10.65 7.33 -22.16
N PHE A 188 9.34 7.42 -22.40
CA PHE A 188 8.73 6.94 -23.63
C PHE A 188 9.31 7.63 -24.86
N LEU A 189 9.30 8.97 -24.90
CA LEU A 189 9.71 9.75 -26.07
C LEU A 189 11.22 9.79 -26.30
N SER A 190 12.04 9.65 -25.24
CA SER A 190 13.50 9.57 -25.36
C SER A 190 14.00 8.19 -25.79
N GLY A 191 13.11 7.20 -25.89
CA GLY A 191 13.45 5.82 -26.24
C GLY A 191 13.89 4.98 -25.03
N GLY A 192 13.63 5.43 -23.81
CA GLY A 192 14.03 4.78 -22.56
C GLY A 192 15.38 5.27 -22.04
N GLN A 193 15.80 6.49 -22.39
CA GLN A 193 16.98 7.07 -21.79
C GLN A 193 16.70 7.39 -20.33
N VAL A 194 17.68 7.13 -19.47
CA VAL A 194 17.62 7.48 -18.05
C VAL A 194 18.37 8.80 -17.87
N PRO A 195 17.78 9.81 -17.19
CA PRO A 195 18.50 11.03 -16.88
C PRO A 195 19.70 10.75 -15.95
N GLU A 196 20.78 11.51 -16.10
CA GLU A 196 21.89 11.51 -15.14
C GLU A 196 21.50 12.29 -13.88
N SER A 197 20.86 13.45 -14.08
CA SER A 197 20.47 14.32 -12.98
C SER A 197 19.17 15.09 -13.23
N VAL A 198 18.59 15.56 -12.12
CA VAL A 198 17.33 16.30 -12.06
C VAL A 198 17.44 17.51 -11.13
N THR A 199 16.86 18.62 -11.53
CA THR A 199 16.67 19.83 -10.70
C THR A 199 15.20 20.20 -10.69
N ALA A 200 14.57 20.25 -9.52
CA ALA A 200 13.17 20.62 -9.36
C ALA A 200 13.00 21.88 -8.50
N THR A 201 12.00 22.70 -8.85
CA THR A 201 11.55 23.84 -8.06
C THR A 201 10.03 23.88 -8.06
N GLY A 202 9.42 24.37 -6.99
CA GLY A 202 7.98 24.39 -6.86
C GLY A 202 7.52 25.31 -5.74
N HIS A 203 6.27 25.74 -5.83
CA HIS A 203 5.66 26.65 -4.87
C HIS A 203 4.17 26.32 -4.71
N SER A 204 3.61 26.67 -3.55
CA SER A 204 2.18 26.56 -3.30
C SER A 204 1.55 27.94 -3.19
N TYR A 205 0.61 28.24 -4.09
CA TYR A 205 -0.27 29.40 -4.03
C TYR A 205 -1.63 29.08 -3.39
N HIS A 206 -1.84 27.81 -2.99
CA HIS A 206 -3.08 27.35 -2.38
C HIS A 206 -2.82 26.99 -0.90
N PRO A 207 -3.39 27.74 0.06
CA PRO A 207 -3.08 27.57 1.49
C PRO A 207 -3.28 26.15 2.02
N GLU A 208 -4.33 25.45 1.59
CA GLU A 208 -4.54 24.07 2.03
C GLU A 208 -3.49 23.10 1.46
N ILE A 209 -3.02 23.29 0.22
CA ILE A 209 -1.99 22.44 -0.39
C ILE A 209 -0.64 22.72 0.28
N GLU A 210 -0.35 23.99 0.58
CA GLU A 210 0.83 24.40 1.36
C GLU A 210 0.83 23.77 2.75
N ALA A 211 -0.31 23.81 3.46
CA ALA A 211 -0.46 23.22 4.79
C ALA A 211 -0.29 21.69 4.79
N MET A 212 -0.45 21.02 3.63
CA MET A 212 -0.15 19.60 3.49
C MET A 212 1.32 19.32 3.18
N GLY A 213 2.17 20.34 2.99
CA GLY A 213 3.55 20.17 2.56
C GLY A 213 3.70 19.77 1.09
N ASP A 214 2.70 20.05 0.25
CA ASP A 214 2.73 19.83 -1.21
C ASP A 214 2.77 21.18 -1.96
N VAL A 215 2.95 21.13 -3.28
CA VAL A 215 2.95 22.30 -4.16
C VAL A 215 1.93 22.17 -5.27
N ASN A 216 1.34 23.29 -5.70
CA ASN A 216 0.40 23.29 -6.83
C ASN A 216 1.03 23.80 -8.13
N ILE A 217 2.28 24.28 -8.12
CA ILE A 217 3.07 24.58 -9.31
C ILE A 217 4.49 24.05 -9.15
N CYS A 218 5.03 23.43 -10.21
CA CYS A 218 6.39 22.90 -10.21
C CYS A 218 7.01 23.00 -11.61
N ALA A 219 8.33 23.19 -11.65
CA ALA A 219 9.14 23.05 -12.84
C ALA A 219 10.31 22.10 -12.54
N VAL A 220 10.57 21.18 -13.47
CA VAL A 220 11.61 20.16 -13.33
C VAL A 220 12.46 20.13 -14.59
N MET A 221 13.78 20.06 -14.43
CA MET A 221 14.75 20.00 -15.52
C MET A 221 15.63 18.76 -15.37
N PHE A 222 15.94 18.11 -16.48
CA PHE A 222 16.68 16.87 -16.56
C PHE A 222 17.87 17.01 -17.50
N LYS A 223 18.98 16.36 -17.15
CA LYS A 223 20.15 16.22 -18.01
C LYS A 223 20.41 14.74 -18.26
N TYR A 224 20.70 14.38 -19.51
CA TYR A 224 21.01 13.02 -19.93
C TYR A 224 22.45 12.90 -20.40
N ALA A 225 23.02 11.70 -20.30
CA ALA A 225 24.38 11.38 -20.76
C ALA A 225 24.58 11.64 -22.26
N SER A 226 23.50 11.50 -23.05
CA SER A 226 23.48 11.79 -24.49
C SER A 226 23.62 13.27 -24.84
N GLY A 227 23.50 14.17 -23.84
CA GLY A 227 23.41 15.61 -24.04
C GLY A 227 21.97 16.12 -24.22
N LEU A 228 20.96 15.23 -24.24
CA LEU A 228 19.55 15.64 -24.18
C LEU A 228 19.31 16.44 -22.89
N ILE A 229 18.54 17.53 -23.02
CA ILE A 229 17.95 18.25 -21.90
C ILE A 229 16.44 18.07 -21.96
N ALA A 230 15.80 17.76 -20.84
CA ALA A 230 14.35 17.76 -20.77
C ALA A 230 13.82 18.72 -19.71
N MET A 231 12.61 19.24 -19.92
CA MET A 231 11.95 20.15 -19.01
C MET A 231 10.47 19.80 -18.87
N VAL A 232 9.94 19.90 -17.66
CA VAL A 232 8.53 19.72 -17.36
C VAL A 232 8.06 20.94 -16.59
N ASP A 233 6.94 21.54 -17.01
CA ASP A 233 6.21 22.51 -16.19
C ASP A 233 4.81 21.98 -15.86
N THR A 234 4.41 22.12 -14.60
CA THR A 234 3.15 21.59 -14.09
C THR A 234 2.43 22.56 -13.17
N SER A 235 1.10 22.49 -13.17
CA SER A 235 0.24 23.21 -12.23
C SER A 235 -1.05 22.44 -11.97
N ARG A 236 -1.57 22.44 -10.74
CA ARG A 236 -2.87 21.82 -10.40
C ARG A 236 -4.08 22.70 -10.75
N ASP A 237 -3.86 23.94 -11.18
CA ASP A 237 -4.85 25.01 -11.25
C ASP A 237 -4.75 25.85 -12.54
N ALA A 238 -4.83 25.19 -13.70
CA ALA A 238 -4.96 25.87 -14.98
C ALA A 238 -6.36 26.49 -15.18
N SER A 239 -6.48 27.78 -14.87
CA SER A 239 -7.74 28.53 -14.95
C SER A 239 -8.42 28.56 -16.33
N TYR A 240 -7.71 28.17 -17.39
CA TYR A 240 -8.17 28.13 -18.78
C TYR A 240 -8.47 26.71 -19.29
N GLY A 241 -8.44 25.71 -18.41
CA GLY A 241 -8.75 24.30 -18.70
C GLY A 241 -7.51 23.40 -18.73
N TYR A 242 -7.77 22.11 -18.98
CA TYR A 242 -6.78 21.03 -18.94
C TYR A 242 -5.76 21.19 -20.07
N ASP A 243 -4.47 21.38 -19.75
CA ASP A 243 -3.42 21.75 -20.72
C ASP A 243 -2.27 20.75 -20.74
N GLN A 244 -2.17 20.01 -21.85
CA GLN A 244 -1.11 19.03 -22.08
C GLN A 244 -0.47 19.21 -23.44
N ARG A 245 0.81 19.59 -23.42
CA ARG A 245 1.58 19.92 -24.63
C ARG A 245 2.95 19.30 -24.57
N ILE A 246 3.50 19.00 -25.74
CA ILE A 246 4.84 18.46 -25.89
C ILE A 246 5.55 19.18 -27.03
N GLU A 247 6.81 19.55 -26.81
CA GLU A 247 7.72 20.04 -27.83
C GLU A 247 8.98 19.19 -27.83
N ALA A 248 9.34 18.65 -28.99
CA ALA A 248 10.54 17.86 -29.19
C ALA A 248 11.40 18.53 -30.26
N PHE A 249 12.52 19.11 -29.86
CA PHE A 249 13.46 19.80 -30.76
C PHE A 249 14.71 18.95 -30.95
N GLY A 250 15.07 18.74 -32.21
CA GLY A 250 16.19 17.91 -32.63
C GLY A 250 17.15 18.63 -33.56
N GLU A 251 18.09 17.88 -34.09
CA GLU A 251 19.10 18.39 -35.02
C GLU A 251 18.52 19.00 -36.30
N SER A 252 17.48 18.38 -36.85
CA SER A 252 16.95 18.70 -38.18
C SER A 252 15.54 19.30 -38.16
N GLY A 253 14.96 19.53 -36.98
CA GLY A 253 13.60 20.08 -36.89
C GLY A 253 13.00 20.04 -35.49
N MET A 254 11.69 20.28 -35.42
CA MET A 254 10.92 20.30 -34.19
C MET A 254 9.54 19.70 -34.41
N LEU A 255 9.08 18.89 -33.46
CA LEU A 255 7.71 18.39 -33.38
C LEU A 255 6.99 19.08 -32.23
N THR A 256 5.72 19.43 -32.44
CA THR A 256 4.89 20.06 -31.40
C THR A 256 3.52 19.38 -31.36
N ALA A 257 3.18 18.81 -30.21
CA ALA A 257 1.81 18.43 -29.87
C ALA A 257 1.15 19.59 -29.13
N LYS A 258 0.20 20.25 -29.79
CA LYS A 258 -0.63 21.31 -29.20
C LYS A 258 -1.71 20.71 -28.29
N ASN A 259 -2.31 21.55 -27.45
CA ASN A 259 -3.39 21.11 -26.57
C ASN A 259 -4.67 20.82 -27.38
N GLU A 260 -5.52 19.94 -26.87
CA GLU A 260 -6.82 19.62 -27.48
C GLU A 260 -7.91 20.53 -26.91
N LEU A 261 -8.56 21.28 -27.79
CA LEU A 261 -9.66 22.17 -27.45
C LEU A 261 -11.00 21.45 -27.63
N THR A 262 -12.04 21.98 -26.99
CA THR A 262 -13.42 21.47 -27.10
C THR A 262 -14.00 21.52 -28.52
N SER A 263 -13.42 22.35 -29.40
CA SER A 263 -13.84 22.50 -30.79
C SER A 263 -12.68 23.05 -31.64
N THR A 264 -12.78 22.90 -32.96
CA THR A 264 -11.86 23.53 -33.93
C THR A 264 -12.41 24.84 -34.50
N ILE A 265 -13.56 25.33 -34.02
CA ILE A 265 -14.21 26.53 -34.54
C ILE A 265 -13.66 27.78 -33.84
N GLU A 266 -13.15 28.73 -34.61
CA GLU A 266 -12.65 30.01 -34.14
C GLU A 266 -13.62 31.13 -34.52
N LEU A 267 -13.95 32.01 -33.57
CA LEU A 267 -14.76 33.20 -33.84
C LEU A 267 -13.84 34.39 -34.10
N ALA A 268 -13.92 34.97 -35.30
CA ALA A 268 -13.19 36.19 -35.67
C ALA A 268 -14.18 37.37 -35.82
N THR A 269 -14.02 38.40 -34.99
CA THR A 269 -14.79 39.65 -35.04
C THR A 269 -13.85 40.86 -35.03
N ALA A 270 -14.41 42.08 -35.04
CA ALA A 270 -13.63 43.31 -34.86
C ALA A 270 -12.92 43.37 -33.49
N ASP A 271 -13.39 42.62 -32.49
CA ASP A 271 -12.81 42.54 -31.15
C ASP A 271 -11.64 41.53 -31.07
N GLY A 272 -11.41 40.76 -32.13
CA GLY A 272 -10.31 39.81 -32.25
C GLY A 272 -10.77 38.38 -32.52
N HIS A 273 -9.87 37.46 -32.20
CA HIS A 273 -10.04 36.02 -32.39
C HIS A 273 -10.29 35.33 -31.06
N LEU A 274 -11.37 34.58 -30.96
CA LEU A 274 -11.72 33.76 -29.80
C LEU A 274 -11.64 32.28 -30.17
N MET A 275 -10.74 31.57 -29.50
CA MET A 275 -10.62 30.12 -29.60
C MET A 275 -11.54 29.43 -28.57
N PRO A 276 -11.99 28.19 -28.86
CA PRO A 276 -12.73 27.38 -27.89
C PRO A 276 -11.89 27.09 -26.63
N PRO A 277 -12.52 26.87 -25.48
CA PRO A 277 -11.79 26.50 -24.27
C PRO A 277 -11.13 25.13 -24.43
N ALA A 278 -10.06 24.91 -23.66
CA ALA A 278 -9.50 23.59 -23.47
C ALA A 278 -10.53 22.64 -22.83
N MET A 279 -10.30 21.33 -22.96
CA MET A 279 -11.12 20.34 -22.23
C MET A 279 -11.10 20.63 -20.74
N TYR A 280 -12.20 20.35 -20.03
CA TYR A 280 -12.31 20.74 -18.62
C TYR A 280 -11.37 19.94 -17.73
N SER A 281 -11.30 18.62 -17.91
CA SER A 281 -10.47 17.73 -17.09
C SER A 281 -10.03 16.46 -17.85
N PHE A 282 -9.12 15.69 -17.24
CA PHE A 282 -8.52 14.49 -17.83
C PHE A 282 -9.53 13.44 -18.38
N PRO A 283 -10.72 13.18 -17.78
CA PRO A 283 -11.64 12.19 -18.32
C PRO A 283 -12.12 12.53 -19.73
N GLN A 284 -12.42 13.81 -19.99
CA GLN A 284 -12.81 14.27 -21.33
C GLN A 284 -11.62 14.20 -22.29
N ARG A 285 -10.45 14.64 -21.83
CA ARG A 285 -9.23 14.69 -22.65
C ARG A 285 -8.73 13.29 -23.04
N TYR A 286 -8.84 12.30 -22.16
CA TYR A 286 -8.21 10.99 -22.31
C TYR A 286 -9.18 9.81 -22.42
N HIS A 287 -10.49 10.04 -22.59
CA HIS A 287 -11.47 8.96 -22.81
C HIS A 287 -11.01 7.98 -23.90
N GLN A 288 -10.56 8.47 -25.06
CA GLN A 288 -10.05 7.61 -26.13
C GLN A 288 -8.71 6.93 -25.78
N ALA A 289 -7.88 7.56 -24.96
CA ALA A 289 -6.58 7.01 -24.58
C ALA A 289 -6.74 5.81 -23.64
N TYR A 290 -7.61 5.89 -22.62
CA TYR A 290 -7.98 4.75 -21.76
C TYR A 290 -8.50 3.56 -22.57
N LYS A 291 -9.40 3.81 -23.53
CA LYS A 291 -9.90 2.77 -24.41
C LYS A 291 -8.78 2.12 -25.23
N SER A 292 -7.88 2.94 -25.76
CA SER A 292 -6.77 2.47 -26.60
C SER A 292 -5.76 1.66 -25.80
N GLU A 293 -5.41 2.11 -24.59
CA GLU A 293 -4.56 1.39 -23.64
C GLU A 293 -5.14 0.01 -23.30
N LEU A 294 -6.42 -0.05 -22.92
CA LEU A 294 -7.06 -1.33 -22.65
C LEU A 294 -7.08 -2.22 -23.90
N THR A 295 -7.36 -1.65 -25.07
CA THR A 295 -7.37 -2.42 -26.33
C THR A 295 -6.00 -3.05 -26.59
N GLU A 296 -4.92 -2.28 -26.45
CA GLU A 296 -3.55 -2.76 -26.62
C GLU A 296 -3.20 -3.85 -25.58
N PHE A 297 -3.61 -3.68 -24.32
CA PHE A 297 -3.43 -4.69 -23.29
C PHE A 297 -4.17 -6.00 -23.63
N ILE A 298 -5.42 -5.92 -24.09
CA ILE A 298 -6.18 -7.11 -24.49
C ILE A 298 -5.55 -7.78 -25.73
N GLU A 299 -5.08 -7.00 -26.71
CA GLU A 299 -4.36 -7.53 -27.86
C GLU A 299 -3.07 -8.24 -27.47
N LEU A 300 -2.33 -7.69 -26.50
CA LEU A 300 -1.16 -8.31 -25.89
C LEU A 300 -1.49 -9.66 -25.25
N VAL A 301 -2.55 -9.72 -24.44
CA VAL A 301 -2.99 -10.97 -23.81
C VAL A 301 -3.41 -12.00 -24.86
N GLN A 302 -4.18 -11.60 -25.87
CA GLN A 302 -4.62 -12.47 -26.96
C GLN A 302 -3.47 -12.97 -27.84
N ALA A 303 -2.42 -12.17 -28.03
CA ALA A 303 -1.27 -12.55 -28.83
C ALA A 303 -0.45 -13.68 -28.15
N GLY A 304 -0.52 -13.77 -26.82
CA GLY A 304 0.14 -14.80 -26.03
C GLY A 304 1.64 -14.55 -25.81
N ARG A 305 2.21 -15.35 -24.90
CA ARG A 305 3.55 -15.14 -24.31
C ARG A 305 4.73 -15.32 -25.28
N ASP A 306 4.49 -15.95 -26.44
CA ASP A 306 5.52 -16.18 -27.47
C ASP A 306 5.51 -15.12 -28.58
N SER A 307 4.55 -14.19 -28.53
CA SER A 307 4.39 -13.16 -29.55
C SER A 307 5.47 -12.09 -29.48
N GLU A 308 5.70 -11.41 -30.61
CA GLU A 308 6.59 -10.26 -30.63
C GLU A 308 6.06 -9.11 -29.76
N LEU A 309 4.74 -8.93 -29.72
CA LEU A 309 4.09 -7.93 -28.86
C LEU A 309 4.42 -8.17 -27.39
N HIS A 310 4.37 -9.43 -26.94
CA HIS A 310 4.76 -9.80 -25.58
C HIS A 310 6.25 -9.56 -25.30
N ARG A 311 7.14 -9.88 -26.24
CA ARG A 311 8.59 -9.59 -26.08
C ARG A 311 8.88 -8.10 -25.99
N LEU A 312 8.13 -7.27 -26.71
CA LEU A 312 8.24 -5.82 -26.62
C LEU A 312 7.79 -5.33 -25.23
N GLU A 313 6.67 -5.87 -24.71
CA GLU A 313 6.21 -5.52 -23.37
C GLU A 313 7.20 -5.96 -22.29
N GLN A 314 7.76 -7.16 -22.38
CA GLN A 314 8.79 -7.64 -21.46
C GLN A 314 10.00 -6.70 -21.37
N LYS A 315 10.31 -5.94 -22.44
CA LYS A 315 11.35 -4.90 -22.43
C LYS A 315 10.83 -3.56 -21.90
N ALA A 316 9.58 -3.22 -22.21
CA ALA A 316 8.97 -1.96 -21.78
C ALA A 316 8.76 -1.92 -20.26
N MET A 317 8.28 -2.99 -19.65
CA MET A 317 8.03 -3.06 -18.20
C MET A 317 9.30 -2.89 -17.35
N LEU A 318 10.48 -3.22 -17.88
CA LEU A 318 11.77 -3.00 -17.20
C LEU A 318 12.08 -1.51 -16.95
N ARG A 319 11.33 -0.61 -17.58
CA ARG A 319 11.48 0.84 -17.41
C ARG A 319 10.67 1.39 -16.25
N HIS A 320 9.69 0.64 -15.74
CA HIS A 320 8.84 1.11 -14.64
C HIS A 320 9.62 1.55 -13.39
N PRO A 321 10.65 0.82 -12.92
CA PRO A 321 11.47 1.27 -11.80
C PRO A 321 12.17 2.60 -12.07
N ASN A 322 12.62 2.85 -13.31
CA ASN A 322 13.30 4.10 -13.67
C ASN A 322 12.37 5.31 -13.61
N VAL A 323 11.10 5.16 -14.00
CA VAL A 323 10.10 6.23 -13.87
C VAL A 323 9.93 6.59 -12.39
N VAL A 324 9.76 5.60 -11.52
CA VAL A 324 9.60 5.82 -10.07
C VAL A 324 10.86 6.40 -9.43
N ARG A 325 12.04 5.89 -9.80
CA ARG A 325 13.35 6.44 -9.37
C ARG A 325 13.49 7.91 -9.75
N THR A 326 13.08 8.27 -10.97
CA THR A 326 13.08 9.65 -11.46
C THR A 326 12.10 10.53 -10.67
N THR A 327 10.92 9.99 -10.34
CA THR A 327 9.93 10.67 -9.48
C THR A 327 10.51 11.01 -8.11
N ILE A 328 11.10 10.03 -7.44
CA ILE A 328 11.71 10.19 -6.11
C ILE A 328 12.84 11.22 -6.17
N ALA A 329 13.69 11.16 -7.20
CA ALA A 329 14.79 12.11 -7.39
C ALA A 329 14.29 13.56 -7.56
N ALA A 330 13.23 13.76 -8.33
CA ALA A 330 12.64 15.08 -8.56
C ALA A 330 12.06 15.66 -7.26
N GLU A 331 11.35 14.84 -6.49
CA GLU A 331 10.84 15.23 -5.17
C GLU A 331 11.97 15.58 -4.20
N MET A 332 13.01 14.74 -4.13
CA MET A 332 14.20 15.00 -3.30
C MET A 332 14.90 16.30 -3.69
N SER A 333 15.06 16.54 -5.00
CA SER A 333 15.65 17.78 -5.52
C SER A 333 14.88 19.01 -5.07
N TRP A 334 13.54 18.98 -5.18
CA TRP A 334 12.69 20.08 -4.74
C TRP A 334 12.81 20.31 -3.23
N LYS A 335 12.68 19.24 -2.42
CA LYS A 335 12.76 19.32 -0.96
C LYS A 335 14.12 19.84 -0.46
N GLN A 336 15.20 19.46 -1.11
CA GLN A 336 16.57 19.83 -0.71
C GLN A 336 17.07 21.12 -1.36
N GLY A 337 16.38 21.62 -2.40
CA GLY A 337 16.78 22.82 -3.15
C GLY A 337 18.09 22.67 -3.93
N ASN A 338 18.46 21.44 -4.31
CA ASN A 338 19.71 21.13 -5.01
C ASN A 338 19.47 20.18 -6.20
N THR A 339 20.46 20.03 -7.07
CA THR A 339 20.40 19.04 -8.17
C THR A 339 20.65 17.64 -7.62
N MET A 340 19.79 16.69 -8.00
CA MET A 340 19.93 15.28 -7.61
C MET A 340 20.48 14.44 -8.75
N GLU A 341 21.46 13.58 -8.46
CA GLU A 341 21.96 12.57 -9.39
C GLU A 341 21.09 11.32 -9.27
N ILE A 342 20.51 10.84 -10.39
CA ILE A 342 19.57 9.72 -10.38
C ILE A 342 20.21 8.44 -9.83
N ALA A 343 21.49 8.20 -10.14
CA ALA A 343 22.23 7.04 -9.64
C ALA A 343 22.42 7.04 -8.10
N LYS A 344 22.30 8.20 -7.44
CA LYS A 344 22.41 8.27 -5.98
C LYS A 344 21.10 7.91 -5.28
N VAL A 345 19.97 7.92 -5.99
CA VAL A 345 18.66 7.61 -5.42
C VAL A 345 18.69 6.23 -4.77
N ASP A 346 19.20 5.21 -5.45
CA ASP A 346 19.29 3.85 -4.88
C ASP A 346 20.16 3.83 -3.62
N SER A 347 21.29 4.55 -3.58
CA SER A 347 22.14 4.64 -2.38
C SER A 347 21.53 5.45 -1.23
N LEU A 348 20.58 6.34 -1.54
CA LEU A 348 19.81 7.09 -0.55
C LEU A 348 18.59 6.31 -0.07
N LEU A 349 18.13 5.36 -0.89
CA LEU A 349 17.09 4.39 -0.59
C LEU A 349 17.65 3.10 0.00
N THR A 350 18.97 2.82 -0.14
CA THR A 350 19.60 1.64 0.45
C THR A 350 19.46 1.74 1.96
N ARG A 351 18.58 0.89 2.46
CA ARG A 351 18.42 0.58 3.87
C ARG A 351 19.82 0.24 4.42
N THR A 352 20.31 1.00 5.39
CA THR A 352 21.20 0.39 6.39
C THR A 352 20.44 -0.80 7.00
N PRO A 353 21.13 -1.84 7.51
CA PRO A 353 20.48 -2.96 8.19
C PRO A 353 19.50 -2.55 9.30
N ASP A 354 19.60 -1.30 9.78
CA ASP A 354 18.76 -0.68 10.81
C ASP A 354 17.70 0.32 10.31
N GLY A 355 17.28 0.28 9.04
CA GLY A 355 15.98 0.85 8.60
C GLY A 355 15.72 2.37 8.75
N ALA A 356 16.66 3.18 9.23
CA ALA A 356 16.48 4.62 9.35
C ALA A 356 16.94 5.37 8.09
N VAL A 357 16.04 6.17 7.50
CA VAL A 357 16.43 7.25 6.56
C VAL A 357 16.83 8.46 7.40
N ALA A 358 18.11 8.81 7.42
CA ALA A 358 18.55 10.13 7.85
C ALA A 358 18.28 11.13 6.72
N THR A 359 17.04 11.56 6.57
CA THR A 359 16.73 12.81 5.87
C THR A 359 15.93 13.70 6.81
N LYS A 360 16.48 14.86 7.13
CA LYS A 360 15.75 16.01 7.69
C LYS A 360 14.75 16.52 6.65
N VAL A 361 13.70 15.74 6.39
CA VAL A 361 12.49 16.21 5.72
C VAL A 361 11.41 16.12 6.79
N ASP A 362 10.94 17.29 7.14
CA ASP A 362 10.12 17.57 8.30
C ASP A 362 8.76 16.86 8.26
N ASP A 363 8.26 16.67 9.46
CA ASP A 363 7.09 15.95 9.92
C ASP A 363 5.80 16.56 9.36
N MET A 364 5.23 16.02 8.27
CA MET A 364 3.82 16.24 7.86
C MET A 364 3.51 15.38 6.63
N GLN A 365 2.92 14.19 6.83
CA GLN A 365 2.06 13.43 5.88
C GLN A 365 1.85 11.94 6.28
N ARG A 366 1.87 11.59 7.57
CA ARG A 366 1.40 10.26 8.03
C ARG A 366 0.14 10.28 8.91
N PRO A 367 -1.03 10.76 8.42
CA PRO A 367 -2.28 10.50 9.14
C PRO A 367 -3.24 9.50 8.50
N GLU A 368 -3.21 9.28 7.19
CA GLU A 368 -4.28 8.51 6.54
C GLU A 368 -3.81 7.25 5.80
N LYS A 369 -2.52 7.20 5.39
CA LYS A 369 -1.91 6.08 4.66
C LYS A 369 -1.82 4.77 5.48
N LEU A 370 -1.61 4.85 6.80
CA LEU A 370 -1.51 3.64 7.64
C LEU A 370 -2.85 2.92 7.83
N ARG A 371 -4.00 3.61 7.80
CA ARG A 371 -5.30 2.98 8.09
C ARG A 371 -5.76 1.96 7.05
N ARG A 372 -5.19 1.96 5.83
CA ARG A 372 -5.50 0.99 4.76
C ARG A 372 -4.41 -0.06 4.53
N LEU A 373 -3.14 0.30 4.72
CA LEU A 373 -2.01 -0.64 4.78
C LEU A 373 -2.16 -1.60 5.96
N ASP A 374 -2.56 -1.10 7.15
CA ASP A 374 -2.83 -1.93 8.32
C ASP A 374 -3.92 -2.98 8.02
N ILE A 375 -4.92 -2.67 7.19
CA ILE A 375 -6.01 -3.60 6.87
C ILE A 375 -5.56 -4.71 5.90
N VAL A 376 -4.66 -4.42 4.96
CA VAL A 376 -4.19 -5.39 3.96
C VAL A 376 -3.02 -6.22 4.49
N GLU A 377 -2.07 -5.61 5.20
CA GLU A 377 -1.00 -6.33 5.92
C GLU A 377 -1.55 -7.11 7.10
N GLU A 378 -2.50 -6.58 7.89
CA GLU A 378 -3.20 -7.42 8.87
C GLU A 378 -4.01 -8.51 8.19
N MET A 379 -4.62 -8.30 7.02
CA MET A 379 -5.35 -9.39 6.36
C MET A 379 -4.43 -10.49 5.80
N LEU A 380 -3.26 -10.13 5.26
CA LEU A 380 -2.26 -11.09 4.78
C LEU A 380 -1.57 -11.81 5.95
N SER A 381 -1.15 -11.07 6.98
CA SER A 381 -0.60 -11.61 8.22
C SER A 381 -1.63 -12.48 8.97
N LYS A 382 -2.90 -12.05 9.09
CA LYS A 382 -3.99 -12.87 9.69
C LYS A 382 -4.23 -14.13 8.86
N TYR A 383 -4.17 -14.05 7.53
CA TYR A 383 -4.33 -15.21 6.65
C TYR A 383 -3.20 -16.23 6.85
N GLU A 384 -1.94 -15.79 6.78
CA GLU A 384 -0.77 -16.66 6.96
C GLU A 384 -0.72 -17.23 8.37
N LYS A 385 -0.99 -16.40 9.39
CA LYS A 385 -1.05 -16.83 10.80
C LYS A 385 -2.06 -17.94 11.01
N HIS A 386 -3.27 -17.82 10.47
CA HIS A 386 -4.28 -18.88 10.58
C HIS A 386 -3.91 -20.16 9.82
N CYS A 387 -3.18 -20.08 8.71
CA CYS A 387 -2.72 -21.25 7.97
C CYS A 387 -1.56 -21.97 8.67
N MET A 388 -0.64 -21.21 9.28
CA MET A 388 0.65 -21.71 9.73
C MET A 388 0.71 -22.04 11.24
N GLN A 389 -0.14 -21.43 12.07
CA GLN A 389 -0.18 -21.69 13.52
C GLN A 389 -0.89 -23.01 13.84
N THR A 390 -0.12 -24.08 13.95
CA THR A 390 -0.58 -25.39 14.46
C THR A 390 -0.26 -25.54 15.95
N VAL A 391 -0.90 -26.48 16.65
CA VAL A 391 -0.55 -26.88 18.03
C VAL A 391 0.93 -27.27 18.13
N ALA A 392 1.46 -27.94 17.10
CA ALA A 392 2.87 -28.32 17.04
C ALA A 392 3.78 -27.09 16.97
N PHE A 393 3.48 -26.16 16.05
CA PHE A 393 4.22 -24.90 15.92
C PHE A 393 4.18 -24.08 17.21
N VAL A 394 2.99 -23.93 17.82
CA VAL A 394 2.83 -23.18 19.07
C VAL A 394 3.66 -23.80 20.19
N LYS A 395 3.67 -25.13 20.33
CA LYS A 395 4.51 -25.82 21.32
C LYS A 395 6.00 -25.61 21.06
N GLU A 396 6.42 -25.69 19.81
CA GLU A 396 7.81 -25.41 19.41
C GLU A 396 8.22 -23.98 19.81
N GLN A 397 7.37 -22.99 19.55
CA GLN A 397 7.68 -21.61 19.93
C GLN A 397 7.73 -21.44 21.45
N HIS A 398 6.86 -22.12 22.21
CA HIS A 398 6.97 -22.14 23.68
C HIS A 398 8.33 -22.69 24.14
N GLU A 399 8.78 -23.82 23.58
CA GLU A 399 10.09 -24.41 23.93
C GLU A 399 11.27 -23.53 23.50
N ARG A 400 11.11 -22.76 22.43
CA ARG A 400 12.15 -21.90 21.86
C ARG A 400 12.29 -20.57 22.58
N TRP A 401 11.17 -19.90 22.87
CA TRP A 401 11.15 -18.51 23.31
C TRP A 401 10.92 -18.34 24.81
N LEU A 402 10.30 -19.31 25.51
CA LEU A 402 10.10 -19.20 26.97
C LEU A 402 11.35 -19.48 27.80
N LYS A 403 12.50 -19.64 27.15
CA LYS A 403 13.81 -19.66 27.82
C LYS A 403 14.27 -18.25 28.21
N PHE A 404 13.74 -17.22 27.54
CA PHE A 404 14.10 -15.82 27.71
C PHE A 404 15.63 -15.60 27.72
N ASP A 405 16.28 -16.20 26.71
CA ASP A 405 17.71 -16.21 26.50
C ASP A 405 18.15 -15.35 25.30
N LYS A 406 17.27 -14.46 24.83
CA LYS A 406 17.46 -13.64 23.62
C LYS A 406 18.12 -12.30 23.93
N GLY A 407 17.86 -11.74 25.11
CA GLY A 407 18.56 -10.54 25.56
C GLY A 407 18.07 -9.97 26.88
N GLU A 408 18.70 -8.86 27.29
CA GLU A 408 18.30 -8.10 28.48
C GLU A 408 18.06 -6.63 28.12
N LEU A 409 16.79 -6.22 28.17
CA LEU A 409 16.34 -4.86 27.91
C LEU A 409 15.45 -4.40 29.07
N SER A 410 15.61 -3.15 29.47
CA SER A 410 14.63 -2.42 30.26
C SER A 410 13.38 -2.12 29.42
N VAL A 411 12.26 -1.84 30.09
CA VAL A 411 11.03 -1.46 29.41
C VAL A 411 11.22 -0.22 28.55
N PHE A 412 12.00 0.77 29.01
CA PHE A 412 12.28 1.96 28.20
C PHE A 412 13.17 1.68 26.99
N GLU A 413 14.16 0.80 27.10
CA GLU A 413 14.95 0.36 25.94
C GLU A 413 14.02 -0.31 24.90
N ALA A 414 13.11 -1.19 25.33
CA ALA A 414 12.14 -1.84 24.44
C ALA A 414 11.14 -0.85 23.81
N LEU A 415 10.60 0.09 24.60
CA LEU A 415 9.72 1.15 24.10
C LEU A 415 10.43 2.07 23.10
N GLN A 416 11.68 2.42 23.37
CA GLN A 416 12.48 3.26 22.48
C GLN A 416 12.70 2.56 21.14
N ILE A 417 13.06 1.27 21.16
CA ILE A 417 13.23 0.47 19.95
C ILE A 417 11.95 0.46 19.10
N LEU A 418 10.78 0.24 19.71
CA LEU A 418 9.51 0.28 18.98
C LEU A 418 9.15 1.68 18.48
N SER A 419 9.46 2.73 19.25
CA SER A 419 9.24 4.11 18.84
C SER A 419 10.14 4.53 17.68
N ASP A 420 11.39 4.07 17.63
CA ASP A 420 12.32 4.33 16.54
C ASP A 420 11.82 3.71 15.22
N LEU A 421 11.04 2.63 15.33
CA LEU A 421 10.30 2.00 14.24
C LEU A 421 8.93 2.65 13.97
N GLY A 422 8.60 3.72 14.68
CA GLY A 422 7.36 4.49 14.51
C GLY A 422 6.15 4.01 15.32
N ASP A 423 6.29 2.99 16.16
CA ASP A 423 5.20 2.49 17.01
C ASP A 423 5.18 3.20 18.37
N ARG A 424 4.28 4.19 18.49
CA ARG A 424 4.05 4.95 19.74
C ARG A 424 2.71 4.63 20.43
N ARG A 425 2.03 3.55 20.02
CA ARG A 425 0.67 3.22 20.49
C ARG A 425 0.60 3.01 22.00
N GLY A 426 1.60 2.32 22.56
CA GLY A 426 1.65 2.06 24.00
C GLY A 426 1.64 3.34 24.83
N LEU A 427 2.48 4.31 24.46
CA LEU A 427 2.57 5.60 25.17
C LEU A 427 1.25 6.37 25.11
N GLN A 428 0.66 6.48 23.93
CA GLN A 428 -0.61 7.20 23.75
C GLN A 428 -1.77 6.53 24.51
N ALA A 429 -1.85 5.20 24.47
CA ALA A 429 -2.87 4.46 25.20
C ALA A 429 -2.70 4.63 26.72
N ALA A 430 -1.47 4.58 27.21
CA ALA A 430 -1.16 4.76 28.63
C ALA A 430 -1.51 6.17 29.13
N GLU A 431 -1.21 7.21 28.35
CA GLU A 431 -1.60 8.59 28.68
C GLU A 431 -3.11 8.79 28.70
N ARG A 432 -3.85 8.16 27.78
CA ARG A 432 -5.33 8.17 27.80
C ARG A 432 -5.88 7.47 29.03
N CYS A 433 -5.36 6.28 29.36
CA CYS A 433 -5.71 5.57 30.60
C CYS A 433 -5.47 6.49 31.81
N ARG A 434 -4.34 7.18 31.87
CA ARG A 434 -4.00 8.12 32.94
C ARG A 434 -4.97 9.31 32.99
N GLY A 435 -5.27 9.92 31.85
CA GLY A 435 -6.20 11.05 31.75
C GLY A 435 -7.63 10.71 32.16
N GLN A 436 -8.04 9.46 32.04
CA GLN A 436 -9.36 8.96 32.46
C GLN A 436 -9.39 8.42 33.89
N GLY A 437 -8.27 8.45 34.62
CA GLY A 437 -8.19 7.92 35.97
C GLY A 437 -8.30 6.38 36.03
N ALA A 438 -7.88 5.68 34.97
CA ALA A 438 -7.83 4.23 34.95
C ALA A 438 -6.90 3.67 36.05
N PRO A 439 -7.10 2.43 36.52
CA PRO A 439 -6.19 1.82 37.49
C PRO A 439 -4.74 1.81 37.03
N ASP A 440 -3.80 1.97 37.96
CA ASP A 440 -2.36 1.98 37.70
C ASP A 440 -1.88 0.81 36.83
N TRP A 441 -2.40 -0.39 37.07
CA TRP A 441 -2.02 -1.57 36.28
C TRP A 441 -2.54 -1.49 34.84
N LEU A 442 -3.67 -0.84 34.58
CA LEU A 442 -4.23 -0.70 33.24
C LEU A 442 -3.47 0.36 32.45
N GLN A 443 -3.04 1.45 33.11
CA GLN A 443 -2.10 2.42 32.53
C GLN A 443 -0.80 1.75 32.12
N LEU A 444 -0.24 0.89 32.98
CA LEU A 444 0.98 0.16 32.67
C LEU A 444 0.78 -0.88 31.56
N VAL A 445 -0.29 -1.67 31.61
CA VAL A 445 -0.62 -2.63 30.54
C VAL A 445 -0.78 -1.92 29.20
N ALA A 446 -1.47 -0.78 29.16
CA ALA A 446 -1.58 0.04 27.96
C ALA A 446 -0.21 0.48 27.44
N LEU A 447 0.73 0.83 28.33
CA LEU A 447 2.10 1.18 27.94
C LEU A 447 2.85 0.02 27.29
N ILE A 448 2.70 -1.20 27.83
CA ILE A 448 3.58 -2.34 27.51
C ILE A 448 2.96 -3.40 26.60
N HIS A 449 1.66 -3.32 26.28
CA HIS A 449 0.94 -4.41 25.58
C HIS A 449 1.57 -4.84 24.26
N ASP A 450 2.20 -3.90 23.55
CA ASP A 450 2.81 -4.15 22.24
C ASP A 450 4.30 -4.47 22.30
N LEU A 451 4.91 -4.55 23.49
CA LEU A 451 6.34 -4.81 23.62
C LEU A 451 6.76 -6.16 23.05
N GLY A 452 5.86 -7.14 22.95
CA GLY A 452 6.19 -8.46 22.38
C GLY A 452 6.59 -8.42 20.91
N LYS A 453 6.36 -7.30 20.21
CA LYS A 453 6.81 -7.09 18.83
C LYS A 453 8.33 -7.11 18.68
N VAL A 454 9.07 -6.92 19.77
CA VAL A 454 10.54 -7.04 19.75
C VAL A 454 11.02 -8.41 19.29
N MET A 455 10.19 -9.46 19.35
CA MET A 455 10.51 -10.78 18.77
C MET A 455 10.71 -10.74 17.24
N ALA A 456 10.12 -9.76 16.55
CA ALA A 456 10.30 -9.59 15.10
C ALA A 456 11.60 -8.83 14.76
N LEU A 457 12.41 -8.47 15.76
CA LEU A 457 13.62 -7.68 15.55
C LEU A 457 14.84 -8.60 15.43
N PRO A 458 15.60 -8.53 14.32
CA PRO A 458 16.82 -9.32 14.14
C PRO A 458 17.83 -9.14 15.28
N GLN A 459 17.89 -7.95 15.88
CA GLN A 459 18.82 -7.61 16.95
C GLN A 459 18.55 -8.40 18.25
N LEU A 460 17.28 -8.74 18.51
CA LEU A 460 16.89 -9.53 19.68
C LEU A 460 16.76 -11.02 19.31
N ALA A 461 16.07 -11.31 18.21
CA ALA A 461 15.78 -12.68 17.80
C ALA A 461 17.01 -13.42 17.27
N GLY A 462 17.96 -12.71 16.64
CA GLY A 462 19.14 -13.30 16.02
C GLY A 462 18.78 -14.42 15.04
N LYS A 463 19.38 -15.60 15.22
CA LYS A 463 19.06 -16.81 14.43
C LYS A 463 17.63 -17.32 14.65
N ASP A 464 16.96 -16.80 15.69
CA ASP A 464 15.61 -17.19 16.06
C ASP A 464 14.52 -16.30 15.47
N LEU A 465 14.88 -15.40 14.56
CA LEU A 465 13.97 -14.50 13.86
C LEU A 465 12.76 -15.26 13.29
N LEU A 466 11.58 -14.76 13.64
CA LEU A 466 10.30 -15.25 13.16
C LEU A 466 9.79 -14.33 12.06
N ASP A 467 9.09 -14.92 11.09
CA ASP A 467 8.33 -14.16 10.12
C ASP A 467 7.22 -13.34 10.81
N GLU A 468 6.82 -12.24 10.18
CA GLU A 468 5.83 -11.31 10.73
C GLU A 468 4.49 -11.98 11.06
N TRP A 469 4.06 -12.96 10.25
CA TRP A 469 2.82 -13.73 10.48
C TRP A 469 2.84 -14.49 11.81
N ALA A 470 4.01 -14.86 12.34
CA ALA A 470 4.11 -15.59 13.60
C ALA A 470 4.07 -14.66 14.83
N VAL A 471 4.40 -13.38 14.66
CA VAL A 471 4.51 -12.39 15.75
C VAL A 471 3.28 -11.48 15.82
N LEU A 472 2.81 -10.99 14.67
CA LEU A 472 1.75 -9.98 14.53
C LEU A 472 0.39 -10.62 14.23
N GLY A 473 -0.68 -9.82 14.17
CA GLY A 473 -2.05 -10.28 13.85
C GLY A 473 -2.87 -10.83 15.02
N ASP A 474 -4.16 -11.01 14.78
CA ASP A 474 -5.17 -11.47 15.75
C ASP A 474 -4.78 -12.82 16.36
N SER A 475 -4.99 -12.99 17.66
CA SER A 475 -4.75 -14.24 18.37
C SER A 475 -6.02 -15.10 18.38
N PHE A 476 -5.84 -16.42 18.43
CA PHE A 476 -6.94 -17.39 18.48
C PHE A 476 -6.52 -18.68 19.19
N PRO A 477 -7.45 -19.45 19.76
CA PRO A 477 -7.15 -20.76 20.34
C PRO A 477 -6.68 -21.75 19.28
N VAL A 478 -5.55 -22.42 19.52
CA VAL A 478 -5.15 -23.61 18.76
C VAL A 478 -5.65 -24.87 19.46
N GLY A 479 -5.75 -25.99 18.74
CA GLY A 479 -6.13 -27.28 19.34
C GLY A 479 -7.63 -27.52 19.47
N CYS A 480 -8.46 -26.65 18.91
CA CYS A 480 -9.89 -26.87 18.63
C CYS A 480 -10.26 -26.26 17.28
N ALA A 481 -11.42 -26.63 16.74
CA ALA A 481 -11.92 -26.05 15.50
C ALA A 481 -12.23 -24.56 15.70
N PRO A 482 -12.02 -23.72 14.66
CA PRO A 482 -12.37 -22.32 14.72
C PRO A 482 -13.89 -22.13 14.80
N ASP A 483 -14.36 -21.28 15.72
CA ASP A 483 -15.79 -21.14 16.08
C ASP A 483 -16.62 -20.23 15.15
N MET A 484 -16.13 -19.81 13.98
CA MET A 484 -16.86 -18.92 13.05
C MET A 484 -16.64 -19.22 11.55
N VAL A 485 -17.71 -19.07 10.77
CA VAL A 485 -17.71 -18.92 9.30
C VAL A 485 -17.04 -17.58 8.94
N GLY A 486 -16.04 -17.57 8.07
CA GLY A 486 -15.47 -16.32 7.52
C GLY A 486 -13.96 -16.09 7.72
N LEU A 487 -13.22 -17.06 8.25
CA LEU A 487 -11.78 -17.15 7.94
C LEU A 487 -11.68 -17.95 6.62
N PRO A 488 -11.29 -17.32 5.49
CA PRO A 488 -11.50 -17.87 4.15
C PRO A 488 -10.91 -19.27 3.93
N ASP A 489 -9.89 -19.65 4.72
CA ASP A 489 -9.06 -20.82 4.43
C ASP A 489 -8.52 -21.54 5.69
N SER A 490 -9.26 -21.57 6.80
CA SER A 490 -8.86 -22.40 7.96
C SER A 490 -8.63 -23.88 7.61
N LYS A 491 -9.17 -24.34 6.48
CA LYS A 491 -8.94 -25.65 5.85
C LYS A 491 -7.48 -25.91 5.45
N LYS A 492 -6.68 -24.87 5.19
CA LYS A 492 -5.26 -24.99 4.83
C LYS A 492 -4.36 -25.21 6.05
N ASN A 493 -4.86 -24.91 7.26
CA ASN A 493 -4.15 -25.27 8.49
C ASN A 493 -4.13 -26.80 8.66
N LEU A 494 -2.95 -27.37 8.89
CA LEU A 494 -2.79 -28.82 9.05
C LEU A 494 -3.66 -29.40 10.18
N ASP A 495 -3.91 -28.63 11.24
CA ASP A 495 -4.74 -29.06 12.37
C ASP A 495 -6.23 -29.13 12.04
N HIS A 496 -6.68 -28.50 10.94
CA HIS A 496 -8.09 -28.50 10.54
C HIS A 496 -8.62 -29.91 10.29
N SER A 497 -7.78 -30.76 9.68
CA SER A 497 -8.13 -32.15 9.37
C SER A 497 -7.75 -33.13 10.48
N HIS A 498 -7.14 -32.66 11.58
CA HIS A 498 -6.67 -33.50 12.66
C HIS A 498 -7.88 -34.08 13.43
N PRO A 499 -7.92 -35.39 13.75
CA PRO A 499 -9.09 -36.06 14.33
C PRO A 499 -9.49 -35.54 15.72
N LEU A 500 -8.54 -34.93 16.43
CA LEU A 500 -8.77 -34.24 17.71
C LEU A 500 -8.98 -32.72 17.52
N TYR A 501 -7.97 -31.99 17.04
CA TYR A 501 -7.98 -30.52 16.94
C TYR A 501 -9.02 -29.97 15.96
N GLY A 502 -9.40 -30.72 14.92
CA GLY A 502 -10.46 -30.34 13.98
C GLY A 502 -11.88 -30.47 14.54
N THR A 503 -12.06 -30.92 15.79
CA THR A 503 -13.37 -31.00 16.45
C THR A 503 -13.71 -29.70 17.18
N LYS A 504 -15.01 -29.43 17.38
CA LYS A 504 -15.52 -28.19 18.02
C LYS A 504 -14.79 -27.83 19.32
N ASN A 505 -14.57 -28.81 20.19
CA ASN A 505 -13.92 -28.57 21.48
C ASN A 505 -12.44 -28.98 21.50
N GLY A 506 -12.03 -29.85 20.58
CA GLY A 506 -10.64 -30.28 20.47
C GLY A 506 -10.07 -30.82 21.78
N ILE A 507 -9.00 -30.21 22.26
CA ILE A 507 -8.34 -30.57 23.52
C ILE A 507 -8.98 -29.95 24.78
N TYR A 508 -10.02 -29.13 24.64
CA TYR A 508 -10.58 -28.35 25.74
C TYR A 508 -11.90 -28.92 26.25
N GLN A 509 -12.17 -28.67 27.54
CA GLN A 509 -13.48 -28.91 28.15
C GLN A 509 -14.33 -27.64 28.04
N SER A 510 -15.65 -27.79 27.83
CA SER A 510 -16.55 -26.63 27.87
C SER A 510 -16.53 -25.97 29.24
N GLY A 511 -16.55 -24.63 29.25
CA GLY A 511 -16.44 -23.83 30.48
C GLY A 511 -15.08 -23.92 31.18
N CYS A 512 -14.00 -24.29 30.48
CA CYS A 512 -12.66 -24.36 31.06
C CYS A 512 -12.05 -22.99 31.38
N GLY A 513 -12.66 -21.89 30.94
CA GLY A 513 -12.13 -20.54 31.03
C GLY A 513 -11.28 -20.17 29.81
N ILE A 514 -11.49 -18.97 29.27
CA ILE A 514 -10.75 -18.44 28.10
C ILE A 514 -9.25 -18.33 28.41
N SER A 515 -8.92 -17.92 29.63
CA SER A 515 -7.52 -17.80 30.08
C SER A 515 -6.78 -19.15 30.15
N ASN A 516 -7.49 -20.29 30.10
CA ASN A 516 -6.89 -21.63 30.10
C ASN A 516 -6.68 -22.22 28.69
N LEU A 517 -7.05 -21.49 27.64
CA LEU A 517 -6.82 -21.92 26.26
C LEU A 517 -5.35 -21.76 25.86
N MET A 518 -4.87 -22.66 25.01
CA MET A 518 -3.60 -22.50 24.31
C MET A 518 -3.85 -21.56 23.13
N MET A 519 -3.33 -20.35 23.23
CA MET A 519 -3.45 -19.33 22.18
C MET A 519 -2.37 -19.54 21.12
N SER A 520 -2.66 -19.12 19.90
CA SER A 520 -1.68 -18.94 18.82
C SER A 520 -0.48 -18.13 19.33
N TRP A 521 0.72 -18.49 18.89
CA TRP A 521 1.93 -17.76 19.22
C TRP A 521 1.88 -16.33 18.67
N GLY A 522 2.45 -15.38 19.39
CA GLY A 522 2.49 -13.97 18.98
C GLY A 522 2.93 -13.04 20.10
N LYS A 523 2.93 -11.74 19.82
CA LYS A 523 3.38 -10.70 20.75
C LYS A 523 2.72 -10.80 22.14
N ASP A 524 1.42 -11.07 22.19
CA ASP A 524 0.63 -11.08 23.44
C ASP A 524 0.96 -12.30 24.31
N GLU A 525 1.04 -13.49 23.69
CA GLU A 525 1.36 -14.74 24.38
C GLU A 525 2.77 -14.67 24.96
N TYR A 526 3.73 -14.17 24.16
CA TYR A 526 5.10 -14.05 24.60
C TYR A 526 5.26 -13.03 25.75
N ILE A 527 4.65 -11.85 25.65
CA ILE A 527 4.74 -10.84 26.71
C ILE A 527 4.13 -11.33 28.02
N TYR A 528 3.00 -12.04 27.95
CA TYR A 528 2.39 -12.66 29.12
C TYR A 528 3.38 -13.57 29.87
N HIS A 529 4.07 -14.47 29.15
CA HIS A 529 5.04 -15.36 29.78
C HIS A 529 6.31 -14.63 30.21
N MET A 530 6.76 -13.62 29.45
CA MET A 530 7.93 -12.80 29.78
C MET A 530 7.76 -12.09 31.12
N LEU A 531 6.60 -11.47 31.34
CA LEU A 531 6.27 -10.78 32.58
C LEU A 531 6.27 -11.76 33.77
N LYS A 532 5.73 -12.97 33.58
CA LYS A 532 5.72 -14.01 34.63
C LYS A 532 7.12 -14.54 34.92
N PHE A 533 7.93 -14.77 33.89
CA PHE A 533 9.31 -15.24 34.04
C PHE A 533 10.17 -14.26 34.81
N ASN A 534 10.01 -12.96 34.52
CA ASN A 534 10.71 -11.88 35.22
C ASN A 534 10.13 -11.54 36.59
N LYS A 535 9.11 -12.27 37.06
CA LYS A 535 8.46 -12.08 38.37
C LYS A 535 7.92 -10.65 38.54
N CYS A 536 7.38 -10.07 37.48
CA CYS A 536 6.65 -8.81 37.56
C CYS A 536 5.40 -9.01 38.42
N THR A 537 5.03 -8.00 39.22
CA THR A 537 3.97 -8.11 40.25
C THR A 537 2.61 -7.61 39.76
N LEU A 538 2.38 -7.63 38.45
CA LEU A 538 1.08 -7.31 37.84
C LEU A 538 0.00 -8.30 38.34
N PRO A 539 -1.23 -7.81 38.63
CA PRO A 539 -2.32 -8.67 39.06
C PRO A 539 -2.78 -9.60 37.92
N ALA A 540 -3.50 -10.67 38.26
CA ALA A 540 -3.90 -11.70 37.30
C ALA A 540 -4.78 -11.13 36.16
N GLU A 541 -5.64 -10.17 36.50
CA GLU A 541 -6.51 -9.46 35.57
C GLU A 541 -5.69 -8.67 34.55
N ALA A 542 -4.59 -8.03 34.97
CA ALA A 542 -3.68 -7.32 34.07
C ALA A 542 -2.97 -8.27 33.10
N LEU A 543 -2.49 -9.42 33.61
CA LEU A 543 -1.83 -10.44 32.80
C LEU A 543 -2.80 -11.10 31.81
N ASN A 544 -4.05 -11.35 32.19
CA ASN A 544 -5.04 -11.89 31.25
C ASN A 544 -5.45 -10.84 30.21
N THR A 545 -5.57 -9.57 30.62
CA THR A 545 -5.91 -8.46 29.72
C THR A 545 -4.86 -8.28 28.63
N ILE A 546 -3.57 -8.32 28.97
CA ILE A 546 -2.48 -8.20 27.99
C ILE A 546 -2.41 -9.41 27.05
N ARG A 547 -2.59 -10.62 27.58
CA ARG A 547 -2.53 -11.88 26.81
C ARG A 547 -3.66 -11.99 25.78
N LEU A 548 -4.84 -11.48 26.12
CA LEU A 548 -6.06 -11.61 25.32
C LEU A 548 -6.40 -10.32 24.55
N GLN A 549 -5.48 -9.36 24.52
CA GLN A 549 -5.70 -8.04 23.90
C GLN A 549 -6.01 -8.15 22.42
N SER A 550 -5.29 -9.00 21.66
CA SER A 550 -5.53 -9.22 20.24
C SER A 550 -6.48 -10.38 19.95
N PHE A 551 -7.31 -10.84 20.89
CA PHE A 551 -8.26 -11.93 20.64
C PHE A 551 -9.64 -11.40 20.18
N SER A 552 -9.67 -10.68 19.05
CA SER A 552 -10.87 -9.95 18.62
C SER A 552 -12.07 -10.85 18.34
N LEU A 553 -11.83 -12.09 17.88
CA LEU A 553 -12.89 -13.09 17.67
C LEU A 553 -13.72 -13.30 18.95
N TRP A 554 -13.10 -13.31 20.12
CA TRP A 554 -13.81 -13.41 21.38
C TRP A 554 -14.40 -12.07 21.80
N HIS A 555 -13.56 -11.05 21.99
CA HIS A 555 -14.01 -9.83 22.66
C HIS A 555 -14.88 -8.89 21.79
N GLU A 556 -14.87 -9.03 20.47
CA GLU A 556 -15.78 -8.31 19.57
C GLU A 556 -16.90 -9.19 19.03
N LYS A 557 -16.59 -10.43 18.66
CA LYS A 557 -17.52 -11.28 17.89
C LYS A 557 -18.20 -12.36 18.73
N GLY A 558 -17.82 -12.53 20.00
CA GLY A 558 -18.41 -13.53 20.91
C GLY A 558 -18.10 -14.98 20.52
N ALA A 559 -17.07 -15.21 19.70
CA ALA A 559 -16.63 -16.55 19.35
C ALA A 559 -15.97 -17.23 20.54
N TYR A 560 -15.98 -18.57 20.54
CA TYR A 560 -15.42 -19.44 21.58
C TYR A 560 -16.16 -19.36 22.92
N SER A 561 -17.40 -18.87 22.93
CA SER A 561 -18.25 -18.76 24.13
C SER A 561 -18.47 -20.09 24.86
N GLN A 562 -18.35 -21.23 24.18
CA GLN A 562 -18.41 -22.56 24.80
C GLN A 562 -17.31 -22.83 25.83
N PHE A 563 -16.25 -22.03 25.85
CA PHE A 563 -15.14 -22.16 26.80
C PHE A 563 -15.21 -21.13 27.94
N GLU A 564 -16.11 -20.16 27.89
CA GLU A 564 -16.22 -19.11 28.91
C GLU A 564 -16.56 -19.68 30.30
N ALA A 565 -15.84 -19.21 31.31
CA ALA A 565 -16.11 -19.39 32.73
C ALA A 565 -16.60 -18.07 33.36
N THR A 566 -17.13 -18.14 34.59
CA THR A 566 -17.69 -16.98 35.29
C THR A 566 -16.70 -15.82 35.44
N GLU A 567 -15.41 -16.12 35.66
CA GLU A 567 -14.32 -15.15 35.80
C GLU A 567 -13.94 -14.43 34.49
N ASP A 568 -14.29 -14.98 33.33
CA ASP A 568 -13.95 -14.38 32.04
C ASP A 568 -14.77 -13.10 31.77
N ALA A 569 -15.91 -12.92 32.44
CA ALA A 569 -16.72 -11.71 32.31
C ALA A 569 -15.96 -10.43 32.74
N GLU A 570 -15.16 -10.54 33.80
CA GLU A 570 -14.33 -9.43 34.27
C GLU A 570 -13.12 -9.21 33.35
N THR A 571 -12.49 -10.30 32.89
CA THR A 571 -11.39 -10.22 31.91
C THR A 571 -11.86 -9.56 30.61
N LEU A 572 -13.04 -9.95 30.10
CA LEU A 572 -13.64 -9.40 28.90
C LEU A 572 -13.90 -7.89 29.01
N LYS A 573 -14.36 -7.43 30.18
CA LYS A 573 -14.55 -5.99 30.46
C LYS A 573 -13.23 -5.25 30.27
N TRP A 574 -12.16 -5.71 30.90
CA TRP A 574 -10.86 -5.04 30.86
C TRP A 574 -10.18 -5.12 29.48
N VAL A 575 -10.32 -6.24 28.76
CA VAL A 575 -9.84 -6.39 27.37
C VAL A 575 -10.53 -5.38 26.44
N LYS A 576 -11.85 -5.21 26.59
CA LYS A 576 -12.61 -4.19 25.84
C LYS A 576 -12.17 -2.78 26.18
N GLU A 577 -11.96 -2.50 27.46
CA GLU A 577 -11.53 -1.18 27.94
C GLU A 577 -10.14 -0.81 27.43
N LEU A 578 -9.17 -1.74 27.50
CA LEU A 578 -7.84 -1.56 26.91
C LEU A 578 -7.93 -1.31 25.40
N ASN A 579 -8.68 -2.15 24.68
CA ASN A 579 -8.86 -2.01 23.23
C ASN A 579 -9.50 -0.67 22.84
N GLN A 580 -10.43 -0.15 23.64
CA GLN A 580 -11.01 1.17 23.44
C GLN A 580 -9.96 2.29 23.56
N MET A 581 -9.06 2.20 24.54
CA MET A 581 -7.97 3.17 24.72
C MET A 581 -6.93 3.11 23.60
N CYS A 582 -6.74 1.93 23.01
CA CYS A 582 -5.87 1.74 21.86
C CYS A 582 -6.46 2.22 20.51
N ARG A 583 -7.81 2.33 20.37
CA ARG A 583 -8.50 2.60 19.09
C ARG A 583 -8.82 4.06 18.76
N SER A 584 -8.76 4.99 19.70
CA SER A 584 -9.24 6.36 19.45
C SER A 584 -8.30 7.15 18.53
N ASP A 585 -8.75 7.42 17.30
CA ASP A 585 -8.12 8.35 16.36
C ASP A 585 -8.39 9.82 16.76
N ARG A 586 -7.31 10.60 16.91
CA ARG A 586 -7.16 12.04 16.61
C ARG A 586 -8.36 13.00 16.78
N THR A 587 -8.34 13.75 17.88
CA THR A 587 -8.55 15.22 17.90
C THR A 587 -7.94 15.76 19.20
N GLY A 588 -6.72 16.30 19.16
CA GLY A 588 -6.11 16.89 20.36
C GLY A 588 -4.62 17.11 20.19
N ASP A 589 -4.21 18.36 20.39
CA ASP A 589 -2.88 18.95 20.23
C ASP A 589 -1.81 18.45 21.22
N ASP A 590 -2.06 17.37 21.95
CA ASP A 590 -1.07 16.86 22.89
C ASP A 590 -0.18 15.85 22.15
N GLN A 591 0.83 16.35 21.45
CA GLN A 591 2.03 15.55 21.25
C GLN A 591 2.58 15.24 22.64
N PRO A 592 2.66 13.95 23.07
CA PRO A 592 3.43 13.65 24.26
C PRO A 592 4.83 14.22 24.04
N ALA A 593 5.38 14.91 25.05
CA ALA A 593 6.80 15.15 25.10
C ALA A 593 7.48 13.81 24.80
N GLY A 594 8.45 13.78 23.86
CA GLY A 594 9.18 12.54 23.53
C GLY A 594 9.69 11.84 24.80
N PHE A 595 10.13 10.58 24.71
CA PHE A 595 10.54 9.70 25.83
C PHE A 595 11.59 10.31 26.80
N GLY A 596 11.25 11.39 27.52
CA GLY A 596 11.74 11.69 28.83
C GLY A 596 11.05 10.71 29.75
N GLN A 597 11.80 10.13 30.68
CA GLN A 597 11.28 9.25 31.71
C GLN A 597 10.29 10.04 32.57
N ALA A 598 9.03 10.17 32.14
CA ALA A 598 8.02 10.86 32.92
C ALA A 598 7.91 10.13 34.26
N ASP A 599 8.03 10.87 35.36
CA ASP A 599 8.19 10.30 36.71
C ASP A 599 7.13 9.23 37.03
N TRP A 600 5.90 9.44 36.55
CA TRP A 600 4.78 8.50 36.72
C TRP A 600 5.02 7.13 36.07
N MET A 601 5.65 7.07 34.88
CA MET A 601 5.96 5.79 34.22
C MET A 601 7.02 5.02 35.01
N VAL A 602 8.04 5.72 35.50
CA VAL A 602 9.10 5.13 36.34
C VAL A 602 8.51 4.59 37.65
N GLU A 603 7.60 5.33 38.27
CA GLU A 603 6.91 4.89 39.49
C GLU A 603 6.04 3.65 39.25
N LEU A 604 5.30 3.59 38.13
CA LEU A 604 4.53 2.40 37.77
C LEU A 604 5.43 1.19 37.54
N LEU A 605 6.52 1.35 36.79
CA LEU A 605 7.47 0.27 36.56
C LEU A 605 8.08 -0.25 37.87
N LYS A 606 8.45 0.64 38.79
CA LYS A 606 8.92 0.26 40.14
C LYS A 606 7.86 -0.49 40.93
N LYS A 607 6.63 0.03 40.94
CA LYS A 607 5.49 -0.58 41.67
C LYS A 607 5.24 -2.02 41.23
N TYR A 608 5.40 -2.30 39.94
CA TYR A 608 5.13 -3.61 39.35
C TYR A 608 6.39 -4.47 39.10
N ASN A 609 7.54 -4.10 39.68
CA ASN A 609 8.82 -4.81 39.57
C ASN A 609 9.30 -4.95 38.10
N MET A 610 9.35 -3.83 37.38
CA MET A 610 9.67 -3.71 35.95
C MET A 610 10.67 -2.58 35.63
N ASP A 611 11.26 -1.94 36.65
CA ASP A 611 12.18 -0.79 36.50
C ASP A 611 13.64 -1.18 36.18
N GLY A 612 13.96 -2.47 36.27
CA GLY A 612 15.26 -3.03 35.89
C GLY A 612 15.33 -3.54 34.45
N LYS A 613 16.44 -4.21 34.12
CA LYS A 613 16.52 -5.00 32.88
C LYS A 613 15.73 -6.30 33.05
N LEU A 614 14.87 -6.57 32.08
CA LEU A 614 14.10 -7.80 31.98
C LEU A 614 14.77 -8.74 30.99
N LYS A 615 14.61 -10.04 31.21
CA LYS A 615 15.04 -11.08 30.28
C LYS A 615 13.96 -11.29 29.21
N TRP A 616 14.39 -11.24 27.97
CA TRP A 616 13.56 -11.41 26.77
C TRP A 616 13.96 -12.69 26.06
#